data_AF-K0RZ16-F1
#
_entry.id   AF-K0RZ16-F1
#
_cell.length_a   1.000
_cell.length_b   1.000
_cell.length_c   1.000
_cell.angle_alpha   90.00
_cell.angle_beta   90.00
_cell.angle_gamma   90.00
#
_symmetry.space_group_name_H-M   'P 1'
#
loop_
_entity.id
_entity.type
_entity.pdbx_description
1 polymer ?
#
loop_
_entity_poly.entity_id
_entity_poly.type
_entity_poly.pdbx_seq_one_letter_code
_entity_poly.pdbx_strand_id
1 'polypeptide(L)'
;MEVPRKKAKTCPGDDTADDGATTSTAARRIAELRAELAKCKREHSRVVAELEREKIATEERHVQLVRNLNGALKWAYTVKAIPRDHWLEKGYTEEYADAMDEFQDRFKRIIKELRTGMVDGLISVTFRLLDHEDNNVTADHDDLLIPYWKEFADALIH
;
A
#
# COMPACT_ATOMS: atom_id res chain seq x y z
N MET A 1 5.69 103.25 32.14
CA MET A 1 5.87 102.12 31.20
C MET A 1 5.36 100.87 31.89
N GLU A 2 4.21 100.37 31.46
CA GLU A 2 3.61 99.11 31.90
C GLU A 2 4.32 97.92 31.27
N VAL A 3 4.69 96.91 32.06
CA VAL A 3 4.98 95.54 31.60
C VAL A 3 4.58 94.54 32.73
N PRO A 4 3.99 93.37 32.42
CA PRO A 4 2.84 92.84 33.15
C PRO A 4 3.12 91.70 34.16
N ARG A 5 2.09 91.46 34.99
CA ARG A 5 2.01 90.46 36.08
C ARG A 5 2.18 89.02 35.58
N LYS A 6 3.10 88.27 36.22
CA LYS A 6 3.27 86.82 36.08
C LYS A 6 2.03 86.08 36.60
N LYS A 7 1.35 85.30 35.76
CA LYS A 7 0.36 84.31 36.17
C LYS A 7 1.08 82.98 36.42
N ALA A 8 0.84 82.40 37.59
CA ALA A 8 1.27 81.06 37.95
C ALA A 8 0.22 80.02 37.55
N LYS A 9 0.72 78.78 37.42
CA LYS A 9 -0.01 77.52 37.57
C LYS A 9 -0.98 77.18 36.44
N THR A 10 -0.69 76.09 35.71
CA THR A 10 -1.53 74.88 35.66
C THR A 10 -0.71 73.82 34.91
N CYS A 11 -0.50 72.65 35.52
CA CYS A 11 0.01 71.47 34.84
C CYS A 11 -1.12 70.94 33.94
N PRO A 12 -0.90 70.60 32.66
CA PRO A 12 -1.71 69.57 32.04
C PRO A 12 -1.24 68.25 32.67
N GLY A 13 -2.04 67.59 33.48
CA GLY A 13 -3.30 67.01 33.02
C GLY A 13 -2.91 65.71 32.34
N ASP A 14 -2.77 64.67 33.15
CA ASP A 14 -2.58 63.29 32.75
C ASP A 14 -3.84 62.88 31.96
N ASP A 15 -3.84 63.15 30.66
CA ASP A 15 -4.89 62.66 29.75
C ASP A 15 -4.60 61.18 29.45
N THR A 16 -4.79 60.35 30.48
CA THR A 16 -4.98 58.91 30.35
C THR A 16 -6.36 58.67 29.71
N ALA A 17 -6.50 58.99 28.43
CA ALA A 17 -7.72 58.80 27.66
C ALA A 17 -7.44 58.24 26.26
N ASP A 18 -6.53 57.26 26.17
CA ASP A 18 -6.32 56.47 24.93
C ASP A 18 -6.21 54.95 25.20
N ASP A 19 -6.26 54.54 26.46
CA ASP A 19 -6.05 53.14 26.84
C ASP A 19 -7.27 52.25 26.53
N GLY A 20 -8.49 52.80 26.53
CA GLY A 20 -9.72 52.01 26.34
C GLY A 20 -9.96 51.51 24.90
N ALA A 21 -9.71 52.35 23.89
CA ALA A 21 -9.89 51.99 22.48
C ALA A 21 -8.78 51.05 21.98
N THR A 22 -7.56 51.29 22.45
CA THR A 22 -6.37 50.48 22.16
C THR A 22 -6.46 49.11 22.84
N THR A 23 -6.92 49.05 24.10
CA THR A 23 -7.18 47.80 24.82
C THR A 23 -8.29 46.97 24.18
N SER A 24 -9.38 47.60 23.71
CA SER A 24 -10.47 46.92 23.00
C SER A 24 -10.00 46.30 21.67
N THR A 25 -9.16 47.02 20.92
CA THR A 25 -8.57 46.54 19.67
C THR A 25 -7.60 45.38 19.91
N ALA A 26 -6.76 45.48 20.94
CA ALA A 26 -5.86 44.40 21.34
C ALA A 26 -6.62 43.15 21.80
N ALA A 27 -7.69 43.30 22.60
CA ALA A 27 -8.53 42.20 23.05
C ALA A 27 -9.20 41.46 21.87
N ARG A 28 -9.68 42.20 20.86
CA ARG A 28 -10.23 41.62 19.63
C ARG A 28 -9.18 40.81 18.87
N ARG A 29 -7.96 41.34 18.72
CA ARG A 29 -6.87 40.64 18.00
C ARG A 29 -6.42 39.38 18.75
N ILE A 30 -6.38 39.43 20.08
CA ILE A 30 -6.09 38.26 20.93
C ILE A 30 -7.18 37.19 20.76
N ALA A 31 -8.46 37.58 20.72
CA ALA A 31 -9.56 36.64 20.50
C ALA A 31 -9.49 35.97 19.11
N GLU A 32 -9.19 36.75 18.08
CA GLU A 32 -8.99 36.26 16.70
C GLU A 32 -7.82 35.26 16.62
N LEU A 33 -6.66 35.61 17.18
CA LEU A 33 -5.50 34.71 17.21
C LEU A 33 -5.78 33.42 17.99
N ARG A 34 -6.55 33.48 19.07
CA ARG A 34 -6.97 32.27 19.81
C ARG A 34 -7.91 31.40 18.99
N ALA A 35 -8.83 32.00 18.24
CA ALA A 35 -9.75 31.27 17.37
C ALA A 35 -9.00 30.57 16.22
N GLU A 36 -8.06 31.28 15.57
CA GLU A 36 -7.21 30.71 14.53
C GLU A 36 -6.29 29.61 15.06
N LEU A 37 -5.70 29.79 16.26
CA LEU A 37 -4.91 28.74 16.90
C LEU A 37 -5.76 27.49 17.20
N ALA A 38 -6.99 27.68 17.69
CA ALA A 38 -7.90 26.57 17.96
C ALA A 38 -8.35 25.86 16.67
N LYS A 39 -8.54 26.60 15.58
CA LYS A 39 -8.82 26.04 14.26
C LYS A 39 -7.61 25.24 13.73
N CYS A 40 -6.41 25.83 13.76
CA CYS A 40 -5.18 25.20 13.33
C CYS A 40 -4.90 23.90 14.12
N LYS A 41 -5.10 23.92 15.45
CA LYS A 41 -4.96 22.71 16.29
C LYS A 41 -5.92 21.61 15.88
N ARG A 42 -7.19 21.94 15.58
CA ARG A 42 -8.18 20.94 15.13
C ARG A 42 -7.80 20.35 13.77
N GLU A 43 -7.38 21.20 12.83
CA GLU A 43 -6.93 20.75 11.51
C GLU A 43 -5.69 19.86 11.63
N HIS A 44 -4.71 20.25 12.44
CA HIS A 44 -3.53 19.45 12.73
C HIS A 44 -3.90 18.09 13.35
N SER A 45 -4.75 18.05 14.37
CA SER A 45 -5.23 16.79 14.95
C SER A 45 -5.94 15.90 13.93
N ARG A 46 -6.71 16.48 13.00
CA ARG A 46 -7.36 15.71 11.93
C ARG A 46 -6.33 15.10 10.98
N VAL A 47 -5.36 15.90 10.52
CA VAL A 47 -4.31 15.43 9.60
C VAL A 47 -3.45 14.35 10.27
N VAL A 48 -3.09 14.53 11.55
CA VAL A 48 -2.34 13.51 12.30
C VAL A 48 -3.12 12.20 12.41
N ALA A 49 -4.43 12.27 12.69
CA ALA A 49 -5.27 11.07 12.77
C ALA A 49 -5.44 10.37 11.41
N GLU A 50 -5.47 11.13 10.32
CA GLU A 50 -5.50 10.59 8.95
C GLU A 50 -4.18 9.92 8.59
N LEU A 51 -3.06 10.61 8.84
CA LEU A 51 -1.72 10.09 8.59
C LEU A 51 -1.45 8.80 9.39
N GLU A 52 -1.88 8.72 10.64
CA GLU A 52 -1.68 7.50 11.44
C GLU A 52 -2.51 6.33 10.89
N ARG A 53 -3.72 6.59 10.39
CA ARG A 53 -4.54 5.55 9.73
C ARG A 53 -3.90 5.06 8.44
N GLU A 54 -3.40 5.96 7.60
CA GLU A 54 -2.70 5.59 6.37
C GLU A 54 -1.41 4.82 6.64
N LYS A 55 -0.67 5.22 7.68
CA LYS A 55 0.53 4.53 8.13
C LYS A 55 0.21 3.09 8.57
N ILE A 56 -0.79 2.90 9.42
CA ILE A 56 -1.24 1.56 9.85
C ILE A 56 -1.64 0.71 8.64
N ALA A 57 -2.49 1.24 7.75
CA ALA A 57 -2.94 0.52 6.56
C ALA A 57 -1.77 0.17 5.61
N THR A 58 -0.75 1.02 5.54
CA THR A 58 0.44 0.75 4.72
C THR A 58 1.34 -0.30 5.36
N GLU A 59 1.51 -0.27 6.69
CA GLU A 59 2.25 -1.28 7.43
C GLU A 59 1.57 -2.66 7.32
N GLU A 60 0.25 -2.73 7.46
CA GLU A 60 -0.53 -3.96 7.29
C GLU A 60 -0.37 -4.56 5.89
N ARG A 61 -0.45 -3.72 4.85
CA ARG A 61 -0.17 -4.15 3.46
C ARG A 61 1.26 -4.66 3.30
N HIS A 62 2.23 -4.00 3.94
CA HIS A 62 3.64 -4.43 3.88
C HIS A 62 3.85 -5.78 4.57
N VAL A 63 3.30 -5.97 5.78
CA VAL A 63 3.38 -7.24 6.52
C VAL A 63 2.73 -8.38 5.73
N GLN A 64 1.57 -8.13 5.11
CA GLN A 64 0.91 -9.12 4.28
C GLN A 64 1.76 -9.48 3.05
N LEU A 65 2.35 -8.49 2.38
CA LEU A 65 3.26 -8.72 1.25
C LEU A 65 4.47 -9.56 1.65
N VAL A 66 5.13 -9.23 2.76
CA VAL A 66 6.29 -9.98 3.27
C VAL A 66 5.90 -11.43 3.59
N ARG A 67 4.74 -11.65 4.21
CA ARG A 67 4.22 -12.99 4.49
C ARG A 67 3.98 -13.77 3.19
N ASN A 68 3.36 -13.16 2.19
CA ASN A 68 3.10 -13.76 0.89
C ASN A 68 4.39 -14.12 0.16
N LEU A 69 5.39 -13.23 0.18
CA LEU A 69 6.71 -13.47 -0.41
C LEU A 69 7.45 -14.62 0.27
N ASN A 70 7.44 -14.66 1.60
CA ASN A 70 8.05 -15.76 2.36
C ASN A 70 7.35 -17.10 2.08
N GLY A 71 6.01 -17.10 1.98
CA GLY A 71 5.25 -18.27 1.56
C GLY A 71 5.62 -18.75 0.16
N ALA A 72 5.72 -17.82 -0.80
CA ALA A 72 6.14 -18.10 -2.17
C ALA A 72 7.53 -18.73 -2.23
N LEU A 73 8.48 -18.15 -1.49
CA LEU A 73 9.86 -18.63 -1.44
C LEU A 73 9.92 -20.04 -0.85
N LYS A 74 9.24 -20.28 0.28
CA LYS A 74 9.18 -21.59 0.91
C LYS A 74 8.57 -22.64 -0.02
N TRP A 75 7.48 -22.32 -0.70
CA TRP A 75 6.87 -23.22 -1.67
C TRP A 75 7.81 -23.53 -2.82
N ALA A 76 8.41 -22.52 -3.44
CA ALA A 76 9.34 -22.69 -4.55
C ALA A 76 10.53 -23.58 -4.18
N TYR A 77 10.97 -23.55 -2.92
CA TYR A 77 12.03 -24.44 -2.41
C TYR A 77 11.56 -25.85 -2.03
N THR A 78 10.26 -26.06 -1.76
CA THR A 78 9.76 -27.34 -1.23
C THR A 78 9.00 -28.16 -2.25
N VAL A 79 8.42 -27.54 -3.28
CA VAL A 79 7.74 -28.27 -4.36
C VAL A 79 8.78 -29.06 -5.15
N LYS A 80 8.65 -30.39 -5.12
CA LYS A 80 9.48 -31.25 -5.96
C LYS A 80 8.96 -31.17 -7.39
N ALA A 81 9.86 -30.95 -8.34
CA ALA A 81 9.55 -31.16 -9.74
C ALA A 81 9.15 -32.63 -9.93
N ILE A 82 8.09 -32.85 -10.71
CA ILE A 82 7.73 -34.17 -11.20
C ILE A 82 8.79 -34.51 -12.24
N PRO A 83 9.59 -35.58 -12.04
CA PRO A 83 10.65 -35.92 -12.97
C PRO A 83 10.09 -36.25 -14.35
N ARG A 84 10.78 -35.84 -15.41
CA ARG A 84 10.49 -36.23 -16.79
C ARG A 84 10.25 -37.74 -16.93
N ASP A 85 11.11 -38.53 -16.29
CA ASP A 85 11.06 -40.00 -16.32
C ASP A 85 9.73 -40.57 -15.84
N HIS A 86 9.00 -39.89 -14.93
CA HIS A 86 7.67 -40.32 -14.49
C HIS A 86 6.69 -40.45 -15.67
N TRP A 87 6.73 -39.50 -16.60
CA TRP A 87 5.85 -39.51 -17.77
C TRP A 87 6.26 -40.59 -18.76
N LEU A 88 7.56 -40.80 -18.95
CA LEU A 88 8.09 -41.86 -19.81
C LEU A 88 7.76 -43.25 -19.27
N GLU A 89 7.88 -43.47 -17.96
CA GLU A 89 7.51 -44.73 -17.29
C GLU A 89 6.01 -45.03 -17.37
N LYS A 90 5.17 -43.99 -17.43
CA LYS A 90 3.73 -44.11 -17.74
C LYS A 90 3.43 -44.45 -19.20
N GLY A 91 4.44 -44.45 -20.08
CA GLY A 91 4.30 -44.75 -21.50
C GLY A 91 4.02 -43.54 -22.39
N TYR A 92 4.18 -42.32 -21.88
CA TYR A 92 4.08 -41.12 -22.70
C TYR A 92 5.35 -40.89 -23.55
N THR A 93 5.20 -40.10 -24.60
CA THR A 93 6.31 -39.76 -25.49
C THR A 93 7.26 -38.75 -24.84
N GLU A 94 8.45 -38.60 -25.43
CA GLU A 94 9.42 -37.58 -25.02
C GLU A 94 8.82 -36.17 -25.09
N GLU A 95 8.09 -35.86 -26.16
CA GLU A 95 7.46 -34.56 -26.36
C GLU A 95 6.40 -34.26 -25.32
N TYR A 96 5.64 -35.28 -24.89
CA TYR A 96 4.68 -35.13 -23.80
C TYR A 96 5.38 -34.86 -22.47
N ALA A 97 6.46 -35.60 -22.18
CA ALA A 97 7.23 -35.39 -20.96
C ALA A 97 7.85 -33.99 -20.91
N ASP A 98 8.38 -33.50 -22.04
CA ASP A 98 8.91 -32.14 -22.17
C ASP A 98 7.81 -31.08 -21.99
N ALA A 99 6.64 -31.28 -22.58
CA ALA A 99 5.49 -30.40 -22.40
C ALA A 99 5.02 -30.35 -20.94
N MET A 100 5.13 -31.45 -20.19
CA MET A 100 4.81 -31.50 -18.76
C MET A 100 5.84 -30.74 -17.91
N ASP A 101 7.11 -30.77 -18.27
CA ASP A 101 8.13 -29.95 -17.62
C ASP A 101 7.87 -28.45 -17.84
N GLU A 102 7.57 -28.04 -19.08
CA GLU A 102 7.19 -26.66 -19.38
C GLU A 102 5.92 -26.22 -18.64
N PHE A 103 4.95 -27.13 -18.50
CA PHE A 103 3.72 -26.88 -17.79
C PHE A 103 3.96 -26.64 -16.29
N GLN A 104 4.81 -27.43 -15.65
CA GLN A 104 5.22 -27.23 -14.26
C GLN A 104 5.93 -25.88 -14.05
N ASP A 105 6.80 -25.48 -14.97
CA ASP A 105 7.50 -24.20 -14.88
C ASP A 105 6.57 -23.01 -15.10
N ARG A 106 5.55 -23.17 -15.95
CA ARG A 106 4.47 -22.18 -16.11
C ARG A 106 3.69 -21.98 -14.82
N PHE A 107 3.35 -23.06 -14.09
CA PHE A 107 2.75 -22.95 -12.76
C PHE A 107 3.62 -22.13 -11.81
N LYS A 108 4.91 -22.49 -11.68
CA LYS A 108 5.83 -21.82 -10.75
C LYS A 108 5.91 -20.32 -11.05
N ARG A 109 6.03 -19.95 -12.32
CA ARG A 109 6.09 -18.55 -12.75
C ARG A 109 4.81 -17.79 -12.38
N ILE A 110 3.65 -18.35 -12.72
CA ILE A 110 2.36 -17.68 -12.47
C ILE A 110 2.07 -17.55 -10.97
N ILE A 111 2.33 -18.60 -10.17
CA ILE A 111 2.19 -18.54 -8.71
C ILE A 111 3.09 -17.45 -8.11
N LYS A 112 4.33 -17.33 -8.60
CA LYS A 112 5.25 -16.28 -8.18
C LYS A 112 4.70 -14.89 -8.51
N GLU A 113 4.27 -14.67 -9.76
CA GLU A 113 3.70 -13.40 -10.22
C GLU A 113 2.47 -13.02 -9.36
N LEU A 114 1.56 -13.96 -9.16
CA LEU A 114 0.36 -13.79 -8.31
C LEU A 114 0.74 -13.33 -6.91
N ARG A 115 1.65 -14.04 -6.24
CA ARG A 115 2.04 -13.72 -4.85
C ARG A 115 2.80 -12.40 -4.70
N THR A 116 3.46 -11.97 -5.77
CA THR A 116 4.19 -10.69 -5.80
C THR A 116 3.33 -9.50 -6.26
N GLY A 117 2.08 -9.74 -6.68
CA GLY A 117 1.22 -8.71 -7.25
C GLY A 117 1.72 -8.16 -8.60
N MET A 118 2.56 -8.92 -9.31
CA MET A 118 3.12 -8.52 -10.62
C MET A 118 2.24 -8.97 -11.80
N VAL A 119 1.10 -9.61 -11.53
CA VAL A 119 0.16 -9.98 -12.59
C VAL A 119 -0.60 -8.74 -13.06
N ASP A 120 -0.48 -8.45 -14.35
CA ASP A 120 -1.32 -7.48 -15.05
C ASP A 120 -2.12 -8.22 -16.13
N GLY A 121 -3.43 -8.38 -15.93
CA GLY A 121 -4.35 -8.98 -16.91
C GLY A 121 -4.72 -10.46 -16.68
N LEU A 122 -5.03 -11.16 -17.78
CA LEU A 122 -5.58 -12.51 -17.77
C LEU A 122 -4.54 -13.56 -17.36
N ILE A 123 -4.82 -14.29 -16.30
CA ILE A 123 -4.00 -15.42 -15.86
C ILE A 123 -4.43 -16.69 -16.60
N SER A 124 -3.48 -17.37 -17.23
CA SER A 124 -3.73 -18.60 -17.97
C SER A 124 -2.64 -19.63 -17.73
N VAL A 125 -3.02 -20.74 -17.09
CA VAL A 125 -2.18 -21.93 -16.90
C VAL A 125 -2.71 -23.00 -17.86
N THR A 126 -2.03 -23.19 -19.00
CA THR A 126 -2.43 -24.18 -20.00
C THR A 126 -1.27 -25.11 -20.34
N PHE A 127 -1.60 -26.39 -20.47
CA PHE A 127 -0.74 -27.37 -21.11
C PHE A 127 -0.76 -27.14 -22.62
N ARG A 128 0.41 -27.26 -23.26
CA ARG A 128 0.58 -26.98 -24.69
C ARG A 128 1.32 -28.13 -25.33
N LEU A 129 0.59 -28.94 -26.08
CA LEU A 129 1.13 -29.99 -26.91
C LEU A 129 0.17 -30.19 -28.07
N LEU A 130 0.72 -30.29 -29.29
CA LEU A 130 -0.04 -30.62 -30.48
C LEU A 130 0.29 -32.06 -30.90
N ASP A 131 -0.72 -32.79 -31.38
CA ASP A 131 -0.49 -34.08 -32.02
C ASP A 131 -0.03 -33.89 -33.48
N HIS A 132 0.14 -35.01 -34.20
CA HIS A 132 0.58 -34.99 -35.61
C HIS A 132 -0.45 -34.37 -36.57
N GLU A 133 -1.68 -34.14 -36.13
CA GLU A 133 -2.75 -33.51 -36.88
C GLU A 133 -2.99 -32.05 -36.43
N ASP A 134 -2.04 -31.48 -35.68
CA ASP A 134 -2.10 -30.13 -35.09
C ASP A 134 -3.28 -29.92 -34.12
N ASN A 135 -3.83 -31.00 -33.54
CA ASN A 135 -4.86 -30.90 -32.51
C ASN A 135 -4.25 -30.73 -31.13
N ASN A 136 -4.91 -29.95 -30.26
CA ASN A 136 -4.48 -29.79 -28.88
C ASN A 136 -4.63 -31.10 -28.09
N VAL A 137 -3.51 -31.60 -27.59
CA VAL A 137 -3.49 -32.71 -26.64
C VAL A 137 -3.85 -32.20 -25.26
N THR A 138 -4.66 -32.98 -24.54
CA THR A 138 -5.01 -32.67 -23.14
C THR A 138 -3.97 -33.27 -22.20
N ALA A 139 -3.61 -32.54 -21.15
CA ALA A 139 -2.78 -33.09 -20.08
C ALA A 139 -3.58 -34.15 -19.33
N ASP A 140 -2.96 -35.31 -19.11
CA ASP A 140 -3.49 -36.34 -18.23
C ASP A 140 -3.57 -35.84 -16.80
N HIS A 141 -4.56 -36.36 -16.08
CA HIS A 141 -4.71 -36.08 -14.66
C HIS A 141 -3.69 -36.91 -13.86
N ASP A 142 -2.96 -36.26 -12.97
CA ASP A 142 -2.01 -36.91 -12.09
C ASP A 142 -2.03 -36.26 -10.69
N ASP A 143 -2.07 -37.09 -9.65
CA ASP A 143 -2.08 -36.62 -8.25
C ASP A 143 -0.82 -35.82 -7.90
N LEU A 144 0.29 -36.05 -8.61
CA LEU A 144 1.51 -35.28 -8.46
C LEU A 144 1.36 -33.80 -8.86
N LEU A 145 0.33 -33.45 -9.64
CA LEU A 145 0.01 -32.06 -9.98
C LEU A 145 -0.84 -31.37 -8.90
N ILE A 146 -1.46 -32.11 -7.98
CA ILE A 146 -2.34 -31.54 -6.93
C ILE A 146 -1.63 -30.45 -6.10
N PRO A 147 -0.36 -30.60 -5.67
CA PRO A 147 0.36 -29.55 -4.95
C PRO A 147 0.46 -28.24 -5.75
N TYR A 148 0.65 -28.32 -7.06
CA TYR A 148 0.70 -27.14 -7.93
C TYR A 148 -0.66 -26.44 -8.02
N TRP A 149 -1.74 -27.22 -8.20
CA TRP A 149 -3.11 -26.68 -8.26
C TRP A 149 -3.56 -26.04 -6.95
N LYS A 150 -3.26 -26.67 -5.80
CA LYS A 150 -3.57 -26.09 -4.48
C LYS A 150 -2.89 -24.75 -4.29
N GLU A 151 -1.61 -24.67 -4.64
CA GLU A 151 -0.81 -23.46 -4.44
C GLU A 151 -1.17 -22.36 -5.44
N PHE A 152 -1.60 -22.74 -6.64
CA PHE A 152 -2.22 -21.82 -7.58
C PHE A 152 -3.54 -21.25 -7.03
N ALA A 153 -4.42 -22.10 -6.49
CA ALA A 153 -5.66 -21.64 -5.87
C ALA A 153 -5.41 -20.70 -4.68
N ASP A 154 -4.48 -21.06 -3.79
CA ASP A 154 -4.09 -20.22 -2.65
C ASP A 154 -3.49 -18.88 -3.11
N ALA A 155 -2.77 -18.86 -4.24
CA ALA A 155 -2.21 -17.63 -4.81
C ALA A 155 -3.25 -16.74 -5.51
N LEU A 156 -4.42 -17.29 -5.88
CA LEU A 156 -5.54 -16.52 -6.45
C LEU A 156 -6.37 -15.81 -5.39
N ILE A 157 -6.42 -16.36 -4.17
CA ILE A 157 -7.14 -15.76 -3.04
C ILE A 157 -6.26 -14.69 -2.43
N HIS A 158 -6.33 -13.48 -2.99
CA HIS A 158 -5.92 -12.22 -2.34
C HIS A 158 -7.13 -11.52 -1.74
#